data_AF-A0AAW1CBW2-F1
#
_entry.id   AF-A0AAW1CBW2-F1
#
_cell.length_a   1.000
_cell.length_b   1.000
_cell.length_c   1.000
_cell.angle_alpha   90.00
_cell.angle_beta   90.00
_cell.angle_gamma   90.00
#
_symmetry.space_group_name_H-M   'P 1'
#
loop_
_entity.id
_entity.type
_entity.pdbx_description
1 polymer ?
#
loop_
_entity_poly.entity_id
_entity_poly.type
_entity_poly.pdbx_seq_one_letter_code
_entity_poly.pdbx_strand_id
1 'polypeptide(L)'
;MAAAGILLAAALGGGLLFIARCFSSVARKVALRMPAGRPMEGKTAIITGANSGLGRATAAELLRQGARVIMACRDCGRAEEAARELRAEVGLCSRGGGECRGELVVHELDLASLRSVRSFCQQVLKEEPRLDVLINNAGIFQCPYMKTEDGFEMQAVRVES
;
A
#
# COMPACT_ATOMS: atom_id res chain seq x y z
N MET A 1 -10.61 -27.33 -50.73
CA MET A 1 -9.56 -26.62 -49.94
C MET A 1 -9.97 -25.23 -49.43
N ALA A 2 -11.21 -24.74 -49.63
CA ALA A 2 -11.60 -23.39 -49.19
C ALA A 2 -12.24 -23.32 -47.77
N ALA A 3 -12.78 -24.42 -47.24
CA ALA A 3 -13.52 -24.40 -45.97
C ALA A 3 -12.62 -24.37 -44.72
N ALA A 4 -11.40 -24.91 -44.79
CA ALA A 4 -10.48 -24.98 -43.65
C ALA A 4 -9.83 -23.62 -43.30
N GLY A 5 -9.64 -22.74 -44.30
CA GLY A 5 -9.05 -21.41 -44.07
C GLY A 5 -9.99 -20.43 -43.37
N ILE A 6 -11.31 -20.59 -43.54
CA ILE A 6 -12.33 -19.70 -42.97
C ILE A 6 -12.52 -19.97 -41.47
N LEU A 7 -12.40 -21.23 -41.01
CA LEU A 7 -12.53 -21.58 -39.60
C LEU A 7 -11.37 -21.04 -38.74
N LEU A 8 -10.14 -21.02 -39.27
CA LEU A 8 -8.95 -20.56 -38.52
C LEU A 8 -8.97 -19.04 -38.29
N ALA A 9 -9.47 -18.27 -39.26
CA ALA A 9 -9.62 -16.82 -39.15
C ALA A 9 -10.69 -16.41 -38.13
N ALA A 10 -11.80 -17.16 -38.04
CA ALA A 10 -12.87 -16.90 -37.07
C ALA A 10 -12.44 -17.17 -35.61
N ALA A 11 -11.64 -18.21 -35.37
CA ALA A 11 -11.13 -18.54 -34.03
C ALA A 11 -10.12 -17.50 -33.52
N LEU A 12 -9.22 -17.01 -34.37
CA LEU A 12 -8.26 -15.96 -34.02
C LEU A 12 -8.93 -14.58 -33.90
N GLY A 13 -9.84 -14.24 -34.81
CA GLY A 13 -10.58 -12.98 -34.76
C GLY A 13 -11.53 -12.88 -33.57
N GLY A 14 -12.22 -13.98 -33.24
CA GLY A 14 -13.08 -14.08 -32.06
C GLY A 14 -12.27 -14.01 -30.75
N GLY A 15 -11.12 -14.69 -30.68
CA GLY A 15 -10.20 -14.60 -29.54
C GLY A 15 -9.63 -13.20 -29.33
N LEU A 16 -9.22 -12.52 -30.41
CA LEU A 16 -8.70 -11.15 -30.34
C LEU A 16 -9.79 -10.14 -29.96
N LEU A 17 -11.01 -10.28 -30.48
CA LEU A 17 -12.17 -9.48 -30.09
C LEU A 17 -12.60 -9.75 -28.65
N PHE A 18 -12.52 -10.99 -28.17
CA PHE A 18 -12.83 -11.34 -26.79
C PHE A 18 -11.78 -10.79 -25.83
N ILE A 19 -10.48 -10.89 -26.16
CA ILE A 19 -9.38 -10.26 -25.40
C ILE A 19 -9.54 -8.74 -25.41
N ALA A 20 -9.82 -8.11 -26.56
CA ALA A 20 -10.05 -6.66 -26.64
C ALA A 20 -11.32 -6.21 -25.86
N ARG A 21 -12.38 -7.03 -25.84
CA ARG A 21 -13.60 -6.79 -25.02
C ARG A 21 -13.37 -7.04 -23.53
N CYS A 22 -12.55 -8.01 -23.15
CA CYS A 22 -12.08 -8.19 -21.78
C CYS A 22 -11.24 -7.01 -21.32
N PHE A 23 -10.31 -6.51 -22.15
CA PHE A 23 -9.53 -5.31 -21.83
C PHE A 23 -10.38 -4.04 -21.74
N SER A 24 -11.35 -3.86 -22.65
CA SER A 24 -12.24 -2.68 -22.61
C SER A 24 -13.30 -2.74 -21.51
N SER A 25 -13.71 -3.94 -21.06
CA SER A 25 -14.61 -4.09 -19.91
C SER A 25 -13.89 -3.95 -18.57
N VAL A 26 -12.61 -4.35 -18.47
CA VAL A 26 -11.73 -4.07 -17.32
C VAL A 26 -11.35 -2.59 -17.25
N ALA A 27 -11.30 -1.90 -18.40
CA ALA A 27 -11.08 -0.47 -18.48
C ALA A 27 -12.35 0.38 -18.22
N ARG A 28 -13.29 -0.08 -17.38
CA ARG A 28 -14.22 0.86 -16.76
C ARG A 28 -13.38 1.82 -15.92
N LYS A 29 -13.16 3.03 -16.46
CA LYS A 29 -12.83 4.19 -15.66
C LYS A 29 -13.98 4.38 -14.67
N VAL A 30 -13.87 3.74 -13.51
CA VAL A 30 -14.55 4.22 -12.32
C VAL A 30 -13.93 5.59 -12.09
N ALA A 31 -14.59 6.63 -12.59
CA ALA A 31 -14.26 7.99 -12.25
C ALA A 31 -14.62 8.14 -10.77
N LEU A 32 -13.70 7.74 -9.90
CA LEU A 32 -13.79 8.02 -8.48
C LEU A 32 -13.80 9.53 -8.36
N ARG A 33 -14.99 10.06 -8.10
CA ARG A 33 -15.20 11.48 -7.84
C ARG A 33 -14.59 11.75 -6.47
N MET A 34 -13.34 12.21 -6.47
CA MET A 34 -12.70 12.63 -5.23
C MET A 34 -13.51 13.81 -4.67
N PRO A 35 -14.02 13.71 -3.44
CA PRO A 35 -14.74 14.82 -2.82
C PRO A 35 -13.85 16.05 -2.81
N ALA A 36 -14.42 17.23 -3.10
CA ALA A 36 -13.68 18.47 -2.96
C ALA A 36 -13.25 18.65 -1.50
N GLY A 37 -11.98 18.95 -1.27
CA GLY A 37 -11.40 19.11 0.07
C GLY A 37 -10.35 18.05 0.41
N ARG A 38 -9.99 17.96 1.70
CA ARG A 38 -9.00 17.04 2.26
C ARG A 38 -9.72 16.00 3.13
N PRO A 39 -10.26 14.90 2.56
CA PRO A 39 -11.16 13.99 3.27
C PRO A 39 -10.49 13.16 4.37
N MET A 40 -9.15 13.20 4.43
CA MET A 40 -8.34 12.51 5.44
C MET A 40 -7.74 13.46 6.46
N GLU A 41 -8.08 14.76 6.40
CA GLU A 41 -7.64 15.74 7.39
C GLU A 41 -8.06 15.32 8.81
N GLY A 42 -7.10 15.31 9.73
CA GLY A 42 -7.31 14.90 11.12
C GLY A 42 -7.46 13.38 11.34
N LYS A 43 -7.26 12.55 10.30
CA LYS A 43 -7.30 11.09 10.42
C LYS A 43 -5.89 10.50 10.50
N THR A 44 -5.74 9.46 11.32
CA THR A 44 -4.50 8.68 11.45
C THR A 44 -4.59 7.37 10.68
N ALA A 45 -3.63 7.13 9.79
CA ALA A 45 -3.55 5.92 8.97
C ALA A 45 -2.22 5.18 9.20
N ILE A 46 -2.29 3.86 9.43
CA ILE A 46 -1.13 2.97 9.44
C ILE A 46 -1.07 2.23 8.11
N ILE A 47 0.10 2.22 7.49
CA ILE A 47 0.37 1.43 6.28
C ILE A 47 1.57 0.53 6.56
N THR A 48 1.35 -0.77 6.46
CA THR A 48 2.44 -1.75 6.55
C THR A 48 3.21 -1.82 5.22
N GLY A 49 4.55 -1.88 5.26
CA GLY A 49 5.37 -1.99 4.06
C GLY A 49 5.30 -0.74 3.17
N ALA A 50 5.20 0.43 3.78
CA ALA A 50 4.97 1.70 3.09
C ALA A 50 6.22 2.31 2.44
N ASN A 51 7.41 1.72 2.61
CA ASN A 51 8.66 2.24 2.09
C ASN A 51 8.85 2.04 0.57
N SER A 52 7.99 1.25 -0.09
CA SER A 52 8.10 0.99 -1.52
C SER A 52 6.75 0.63 -2.17
N GLY A 53 6.74 0.54 -3.50
CA GLY A 53 5.61 0.01 -4.28
C GLY A 53 4.28 0.70 -4.00
N LEU A 54 3.22 -0.10 -3.91
CA LEU A 54 1.86 0.38 -3.66
C LEU A 54 1.72 1.07 -2.30
N GLY A 55 2.36 0.53 -1.25
CA GLY A 55 2.34 1.14 0.09
C GLY A 55 2.86 2.58 0.10
N ARG A 56 3.97 2.86 -0.60
CA ARG A 56 4.51 4.22 -0.75
C ARG A 56 3.56 5.13 -1.54
N ALA A 57 3.01 4.64 -2.64
CA ALA A 57 2.05 5.39 -3.44
C ALA A 57 0.77 5.72 -2.64
N THR A 58 0.29 4.78 -1.83
CA THR A 58 -0.84 5.00 -0.91
C THR A 58 -0.49 6.02 0.17
N ALA A 59 0.70 5.95 0.76
CA ALA A 59 1.17 6.96 1.70
C ALA A 59 1.17 8.36 1.08
N ALA A 60 1.66 8.51 -0.15
CA ALA A 60 1.67 9.77 -0.88
C ALA A 60 0.26 10.37 -1.02
N GLU A 61 -0.70 9.54 -1.42
CA GLU A 61 -2.08 10.00 -1.65
C GLU A 61 -2.79 10.34 -0.33
N LEU A 62 -2.62 9.56 0.72
CA LEU A 62 -3.19 9.88 2.04
C LEU A 62 -2.61 11.19 2.61
N LEU A 63 -1.31 11.43 2.44
CA LEU A 63 -0.67 12.69 2.83
C LEU A 63 -1.25 13.88 2.05
N ARG A 64 -1.43 13.74 0.73
CA ARG A 64 -2.07 14.77 -0.11
C ARG A 64 -3.51 15.07 0.34
N GLN A 65 -4.20 14.06 0.87
CA GLN A 65 -5.54 14.20 1.45
C GLN A 65 -5.56 14.69 2.90
N GLY A 66 -4.41 15.02 3.50
CA GLY A 66 -4.29 15.61 4.85
C GLY A 66 -4.17 14.61 6.00
N ALA A 67 -3.92 13.34 5.71
CA ALA A 67 -3.78 12.33 6.77
C ALA A 67 -2.49 12.52 7.58
N ARG A 68 -2.52 12.07 8.84
CA ARG A 68 -1.34 11.58 9.55
C ARG A 68 -1.07 10.15 9.09
N VAL A 69 0.10 9.89 8.52
CA VAL A 69 0.49 8.58 7.99
C VAL A 69 1.65 8.03 8.80
N ILE A 70 1.46 6.81 9.30
CA ILE A 70 2.47 6.00 9.97
C ILE A 70 2.97 4.94 8.97
N MET A 71 4.21 5.10 8.52
CA MET A 71 4.90 4.12 7.70
C MET A 71 5.46 3.02 8.60
N ALA A 72 4.73 1.91 8.73
CA ALA A 72 5.14 0.77 9.54
C ALA A 72 5.98 -0.19 8.67
N CYS A 73 7.30 -0.19 8.87
CA CYS A 73 8.24 -0.89 8.00
C CYS A 73 9.28 -1.67 8.81
N ARG A 74 9.73 -2.82 8.28
CA ARG A 74 10.78 -3.64 8.91
C ARG A 74 12.15 -2.95 8.91
N ASP A 75 12.51 -2.31 7.81
CA ASP A 75 13.79 -1.62 7.66
C ASP A 75 13.57 -0.10 7.81
N CYS A 76 13.83 0.42 9.02
CA CYS A 76 13.67 1.84 9.32
C CYS A 76 14.61 2.72 8.50
N GLY A 77 15.82 2.26 8.16
CA GLY A 77 16.76 3.04 7.36
C GLY A 77 16.21 3.31 5.96
N ARG A 78 15.76 2.26 5.27
CA ARG A 78 15.11 2.39 3.95
C ARG A 78 13.77 3.13 4.03
N ALA A 79 13.03 2.96 5.13
CA ALA A 79 11.77 3.64 5.33
C ALA A 79 11.96 5.15 5.55
N GLU A 80 12.97 5.58 6.29
CA GLU A 80 13.29 6.99 6.49
C GLU A 80 13.80 7.65 5.21
N GLU A 81 14.59 6.95 4.40
CA GLU A 81 14.97 7.43 3.07
C GLU A 81 13.74 7.66 2.19
N ALA A 82 12.84 6.66 2.11
CA ALA A 82 11.58 6.79 1.38
C ALA A 82 10.69 7.90 1.95
N ALA A 83 10.64 8.07 3.27
CA ALA A 83 9.86 9.12 3.93
C ALA A 83 10.42 10.51 3.60
N ARG A 84 11.74 10.68 3.54
CA ARG A 84 12.40 11.94 3.13
C ARG A 84 12.06 12.29 1.69
N GLU A 85 12.18 11.33 0.77
CA GLU A 85 11.76 11.52 -0.63
C GLU A 85 10.28 11.87 -0.73
N LEU A 86 9.44 11.17 0.04
CA LEU A 86 8.00 11.39 0.01
C LEU A 86 7.61 12.77 0.54
N ARG A 87 8.23 13.22 1.65
CA ARG A 87 8.04 14.58 2.17
C ARG A 87 8.35 15.64 1.11
N ALA A 88 9.43 15.47 0.35
CA ALA A 88 9.78 16.36 -0.75
C ALA A 88 8.77 16.28 -1.91
N GLU A 89 8.34 15.07 -2.29
CA GLU A 89 7.38 14.84 -3.38
C GLU A 89 6.01 15.45 -3.09
N VAL A 90 5.51 15.33 -1.85
CA VAL A 90 4.19 15.84 -1.46
C VAL A 90 4.23 17.26 -0.91
N GLY A 91 5.41 17.89 -0.84
CA GLY A 91 5.57 19.27 -0.37
C GLY A 91 5.31 19.46 1.12
N LEU A 92 5.63 18.46 1.95
CA LEU A 92 5.59 18.58 3.41
C LEU A 92 6.80 19.39 3.89
N CYS A 93 6.68 20.72 3.87
CA CYS A 93 7.71 21.62 4.36
C CYS A 93 7.63 21.77 5.88
N SER A 94 8.73 21.47 6.58
CA SER A 94 8.89 21.82 7.98
C SER A 94 9.04 23.34 8.12
N ARG A 95 7.96 24.04 8.47
CA ARG A 95 7.92 25.45 8.91
C ARG A 95 8.09 26.49 7.79
N GLY A 96 7.02 27.24 7.52
CA GLY A 96 7.10 28.51 6.78
C GLY A 96 5.87 28.85 5.94
N GLY A 97 4.75 29.20 6.57
CA GLY A 97 3.66 29.97 5.94
C GLY A 97 2.74 29.24 4.95
N GLY A 98 3.08 28.05 4.46
CA GLY A 98 2.19 27.19 3.67
C GLY A 98 1.47 26.16 4.55
N GLU A 99 0.20 25.88 4.25
CA GLU A 99 -0.62 24.89 4.95
C GLU A 99 -0.08 23.45 4.76
N CYS A 100 0.98 23.10 5.48
CA CYS A 100 1.40 21.71 5.65
C CYS A 100 0.38 21.04 6.56
N ARG A 101 -0.51 20.23 5.98
CA ARG A 101 -1.64 19.62 6.71
C ARG A 101 -1.61 18.09 6.78
N GLY A 102 -0.56 17.45 6.27
CA GLY A 102 -0.30 16.02 6.47
C GLY A 102 0.90 15.82 7.38
N GLU A 103 0.96 14.69 8.06
CA GLU A 103 2.10 14.33 8.91
C GLU A 103 2.60 12.94 8.54
N LEU A 104 3.92 12.77 8.50
CA LEU A 104 4.54 11.50 8.13
C LEU A 104 5.54 11.07 9.20
N VAL A 105 5.27 9.92 9.83
CA VAL A 105 6.15 9.28 10.81
C VAL A 105 6.51 7.88 10.36
N VAL A 106 7.68 7.41 10.77
CA VAL A 106 8.17 6.06 10.50
C VAL A 106 8.22 5.30 11.81
N HIS A 107 7.72 4.06 11.80
CA HIS A 107 7.80 3.14 12.92
C HIS A 107 8.31 1.78 12.45
N GLU A 108 9.10 1.14 13.31
CA GLU A 108 9.53 -0.22 13.10
C GLU A 108 8.36 -1.18 13.23
N LEU A 109 8.20 -2.06 12.26
CA LEU A 109 7.26 -3.18 12.31
C LEU A 109 7.79 -4.34 11.48
N ASP A 110 8.20 -5.41 12.14
CA ASP A 110 8.49 -6.68 11.50
C ASP A 110 7.31 -7.65 11.68
N LEU A 111 6.59 -7.91 10.60
CA LEU A 111 5.47 -8.87 10.59
C LEU A 111 5.93 -10.32 10.73
N ALA A 112 7.23 -10.59 10.58
CA ALA A 112 7.84 -11.90 10.86
C ALA A 112 8.21 -12.08 12.34
N SER A 113 7.87 -11.13 13.22
CA SER A 113 8.09 -11.21 14.66
C SER A 113 6.83 -10.79 15.41
N LEU A 114 6.17 -11.73 16.10
CA LEU A 114 5.00 -11.39 16.93
C LEU A 114 5.37 -10.48 18.09
N ARG A 115 6.63 -10.54 18.56
CA ARG A 115 7.16 -9.59 19.55
C ARG A 115 7.22 -8.17 18.97
N SER A 116 7.73 -8.00 17.76
CA SER A 116 7.76 -6.71 17.05
C SER A 116 6.34 -6.16 16.87
N VAL A 117 5.40 -6.99 16.39
CA VAL A 117 3.98 -6.62 16.24
C VAL A 117 3.38 -6.13 17.56
N ARG A 118 3.58 -6.86 18.67
CA ARG A 118 3.06 -6.45 19.98
C ARG A 118 3.67 -5.14 20.47
N SER A 119 4.97 -4.95 20.26
CA SER A 119 5.69 -3.74 20.66
C SER A 119 5.21 -2.52 19.86
N PHE A 120 5.05 -2.68 18.55
CA PHE A 120 4.45 -1.67 17.67
C PHE A 120 3.02 -1.30 18.11
N CYS A 121 2.17 -2.29 18.38
CA CYS A 121 0.81 -2.04 18.86
C CYS A 121 0.79 -1.27 20.20
N GLN A 122 1.68 -1.62 21.14
CA GLN A 122 1.79 -0.88 22.41
C GLN A 122 2.24 0.56 22.20
N GLN A 123 3.19 0.79 21.29
CA GLN A 123 3.63 2.13 20.93
C GLN A 123 2.49 2.95 20.32
N VAL A 124 1.79 2.40 19.32
CA VAL A 124 0.64 3.06 18.68
C VAL A 124 -0.45 3.38 19.69
N LEU A 125 -0.81 2.44 20.58
CA LEU A 125 -1.82 2.69 21.62
C LEU A 125 -1.43 3.78 22.62
N LYS A 126 -0.13 4.04 22.78
CA LYS A 126 0.39 5.08 23.67
C LYS A 126 0.48 6.44 22.97
N GLU A 127 0.90 6.46 21.71
CA GLU A 127 1.20 7.68 20.96
C GLU A 127 -0.03 8.22 20.20
N GLU A 128 -0.90 7.34 19.73
CA GLU A 128 -2.04 7.70 18.89
C GLU A 128 -3.34 7.66 19.69
N PRO A 129 -4.07 8.79 19.82
CA PRO A 129 -5.34 8.82 20.54
C PRO A 129 -6.44 8.02 19.82
N ARG A 130 -6.29 7.82 18.50
CA ARG A 130 -7.23 7.11 17.64
C ARG A 130 -6.51 6.63 16.39
N LEU A 131 -6.92 5.46 15.90
CA LEU A 131 -6.56 4.93 14.58
C LEU A 131 -7.82 4.92 13.70
N ASP A 132 -7.73 5.52 12.51
CA ASP A 132 -8.84 5.60 11.56
C ASP A 132 -8.77 4.54 10.47
N VAL A 133 -7.55 4.28 10.00
CA VAL A 133 -7.31 3.45 8.82
C VAL A 133 -6.11 2.54 9.08
N LEU A 134 -6.29 1.25 8.84
CA LEU A 134 -5.21 0.26 8.81
C LEU A 134 -5.14 -0.35 7.40
N ILE A 135 -3.99 -0.22 6.74
CA ILE A 135 -3.73 -0.77 5.42
C ILE A 135 -2.69 -1.88 5.56
N ASN A 136 -3.17 -3.12 5.41
CA ASN A 136 -2.34 -4.33 5.38
C ASN A 136 -1.77 -4.52 3.96
N ASN A 137 -0.71 -3.79 3.66
CA ASN A 137 -0.05 -3.81 2.35
C ASN A 137 1.23 -4.66 2.32
N ALA A 138 1.94 -4.81 3.45
CA ALA A 138 3.18 -5.57 3.48
C ALA A 138 2.94 -7.03 3.08
N GLY A 139 3.76 -7.51 2.15
CA GLY A 139 3.70 -8.87 1.64
C GLY A 139 5.00 -9.26 0.96
N ILE A 140 5.26 -10.56 0.93
CA ILE A 140 6.39 -11.18 0.24
C ILE A 140 5.87 -12.29 -0.66
N PHE A 141 6.59 -12.57 -1.75
CA PHE A 141 6.23 -13.61 -2.70
C PHE A 141 7.49 -14.32 -3.20
N GLN A 142 7.40 -15.62 -3.49
CA GLN A 142 8.50 -16.44 -4.03
C GLN A 142 9.81 -16.40 -3.23
N CYS A 143 9.73 -16.25 -1.92
CA CYS A 143 10.89 -16.41 -1.04
C CYS A 143 11.22 -17.89 -0.82
N PRO A 144 12.50 -18.27 -0.61
CA PRO A 144 12.85 -19.61 -0.15
C PRO A 144 12.11 -19.97 1.14
N TYR A 145 11.91 -21.27 1.39
CA TYR A 145 11.33 -21.74 2.65
C TYR A 145 12.18 -21.26 3.83
N MET A 146 11.55 -20.49 4.70
CA MET A 146 12.15 -19.94 5.91
C MET A 146 11.10 -19.97 7.01
N LYS A 147 11.57 -19.95 8.26
CA LYS A 147 10.71 -19.78 9.41
C LYS A 147 10.92 -18.42 10.04
N THR A 148 9.85 -17.86 10.62
CA THR A 148 9.92 -16.72 11.52
C THR A 148 10.59 -17.12 12.84
N GLU A 149 10.95 -16.12 13.67
CA GLU A 149 11.45 -16.39 15.03
C GLU A 149 10.44 -17.15 15.90
N ASP A 150 9.14 -16.95 15.63
CA ASP A 150 8.03 -17.62 16.30
C ASP A 150 7.74 -19.03 15.73
N GLY A 151 8.51 -19.49 14.74
CA GLY A 151 8.41 -20.84 14.17
C GLY A 151 7.36 -21.02 13.07
N PHE A 152 6.69 -19.96 12.63
CA PHE A 152 5.77 -19.99 11.49
C PHE A 152 6.51 -20.00 10.16
N GLU A 153 5.86 -20.51 9.12
CA GLU A 153 6.38 -20.36 7.76
C GLU A 153 6.33 -18.87 7.35
N MET A 154 7.39 -18.39 6.69
CA MET A 154 7.61 -16.96 6.43
C MET A 154 6.48 -16.28 5.62
N GLN A 155 5.81 -17.00 4.72
CA GLN A 155 4.68 -16.51 3.94
C GLN A 155 3.33 -16.69 4.65
N ALA A 156 3.28 -17.47 5.73
CA ALA A 156 2.06 -17.86 6.43
C ALA A 156 2.18 -17.67 7.96
N VAL A 157 2.39 -16.41 8.38
CA VAL A 157 2.36 -16.04 9.81
C VAL A 157 0.92 -16.07 10.31
N ARG A 158 0.69 -16.72 11.46
CA ARG A 158 -0.62 -16.80 12.10
C ARG A 158 -0.53 -16.22 13.51
N VAL A 159 -1.52 -15.40 13.87
CA VAL A 159 -1.68 -14.93 15.25
C VAL A 159 -2.70 -15.83 15.91
N GLU A 160 -2.30 -16.55 16.96
CA GLU A 160 -3.22 -17.25 17.85
C GLU A 160 -3.67 -16.28 18.94
N SER A 161 -4.99 -16.11 19.07
CA SER A 161 -5.68 -15.19 19.98
C SER A 161 -5.94 -15.83 21.34
#